data_AF-A0A7U7C570-F1
#
_entry.id   AF-A0A7U7C570-F1
#
_cell.length_a   1.000
_cell.length_b   1.000
_cell.length_c   1.000
_cell.angle_alpha   90.00
_cell.angle_beta   90.00
_cell.angle_gamma   90.00
#
_symmetry.space_group_name_H-M   'P 1'
#
loop_
_entity.id
_entity.type
_entity.pdbx_description
1 polymer ?
#
loop_
_entity_poly.entity_id
_entity_poly.type
_entity_poly.pdbx_seq_one_letter_code
_entity_poly.pdbx_strand_id
1 'polypeptide(L)' 'MSCTPKVRQKKSNFWGVFIIKLTYEDKVQIYELRKQGESFKRLSNQFGVNVSGLKYMVKLI' A
#
# COMPACT_ATOMS: atom_id res chain seq x y z
N MET A 1 19.62 -30.98 23.25
CA MET A 1 18.86 -31.02 21.98
C MET A 1 17.93 -29.83 21.93
N SER A 2 18.30 -28.78 21.21
CA SER A 2 17.45 -27.59 21.07
C SER A 2 17.81 -26.87 19.77
N CYS A 3 17.23 -27.38 18.67
CA CYS A 3 17.32 -26.74 17.36
C CYS A 3 16.13 -25.78 17.24
N THR A 4 16.37 -24.48 17.34
CA THR A 4 15.36 -23.45 17.08
C THR A 4 14.98 -23.47 15.59
N PRO A 5 13.69 -23.55 15.24
CA PRO A 5 13.28 -23.54 13.84
C PRO A 5 13.58 -22.16 13.27
N LYS A 6 14.47 -22.12 12.27
CA LYS A 6 14.80 -20.90 11.54
C LYS A 6 13.55 -20.51 10.74
N VAL A 7 12.74 -19.62 11.32
CA VAL A 7 11.54 -19.05 10.70
C VAL A 7 11.99 -18.41 9.39
N ARG A 8 11.78 -19.13 8.29
CA ARG A 8 11.97 -18.62 6.94
C ARG A 8 10.92 -17.53 6.78
N GLN A 9 11.34 -16.29 7.00
CA GLN A 9 10.54 -15.11 6.67
C GLN A 9 10.14 -15.25 5.21
N LYS A 10 8.87 -15.63 4.97
CA LYS A 10 8.25 -15.56 3.65
C LYS A 10 8.26 -14.06 3.35
N LYS A 11 9.28 -13.60 2.60
CA LYS A 11 9.36 -12.22 2.14
C LYS A 11 8.09 -12.00 1.33
N SER A 12 7.10 -11.37 1.97
CA SER A 12 5.80 -11.18 1.35
C SER A 12 6.03 -10.17 0.25
N ASN A 13 5.93 -10.62 -1.01
CA ASN A 13 5.90 -9.77 -2.19
C ASN A 13 4.63 -8.90 -2.24
N PHE A 14 4.02 -8.63 -1.06
CA PHE A 14 2.84 -7.82 -0.87
C PHE A 14 3.05 -6.49 -1.59
N TRP A 15 4.20 -5.86 -1.34
CA TRP A 15 4.62 -4.62 -1.97
C TRP A 15 4.61 -4.63 -3.51
N GLY A 16 5.14 -5.67 -4.14
CA GLY A 16 5.15 -5.76 -5.61
C GLY A 16 3.77 -5.87 -6.22
N VAL A 17 2.84 -6.55 -5.54
CA VAL A 17 1.44 -6.69 -5.99
C VAL A 17 0.67 -5.37 -5.89
N PHE A 18 0.90 -4.55 -4.86
CA PHE A 18 0.27 -3.22 -4.76
C PHE A 18 0.80 -2.26 -5.82
N ILE A 19 2.11 -2.31 -6.12
CA ILE A 19 2.72 -1.47 -7.15
C ILE A 19 2.18 -1.82 -8.55
N ILE A 20 1.92 -3.10 -8.83
CA ILE A 20 1.33 -3.55 -10.11
C ILE A 20 -0.16 -3.25 -10.20
N LYS A 21 -0.90 -3.28 -9.09
CA LYS A 21 -2.35 -3.01 -9.07
C LYS A 21 -2.73 -1.54 -9.23
N LEU A 22 -1.85 -0.61 -8.88
CA LEU A 22 -2.11 0.83 -8.99
C LEU A 22 -1.53 1.39 -10.28
N THR A 23 -2.41 1.65 -11.25
CA THR A 23 -2.04 2.32 -12.50
C THR A 23 -1.64 3.78 -12.23
N TYR A 24 -0.90 4.41 -13.15
CA TYR A 24 -0.47 5.81 -12.99
C TYR A 24 -1.66 6.74 -12.72
N GLU A 25 -2.77 6.54 -13.44
CA GLU A 25 -4.02 7.27 -13.26
C GLU A 25 -4.56 7.17 -11.82
N ASP A 26 -4.54 5.96 -11.23
CA ASP A 26 -4.98 5.76 -9.84
C ASP A 26 -4.11 6.56 -8.85
N LYS A 27 -2.80 6.66 -9.11
CA LYS A 27 -1.87 7.46 -8.28
C LYS A 27 -2.21 8.94 -8.36
N VAL A 28 -2.49 9.43 -9.57
CA VAL A 28 -2.88 10.83 -9.81
C VAL A 28 -4.21 11.15 -9.10
N GLN A 29 -5.22 10.27 -9.23
CA GLN A 29 -6.50 10.45 -8.54
C GLN A 29 -6.36 10.49 -7.02
N ILE A 30 -5.56 9.59 -6.43
CA ILE A 30 -5.31 9.61 -4.97
C ILE A 30 -4.65 10.94 -4.56
N TYR A 31 -3.77 11.49 -5.39
CA TYR A 31 -3.14 12.79 -5.14
C TYR A 31 -4.14 13.95 -5.15
N GLU A 32 -5.04 13.99 -6.13
CA GLU A 32 -6.09 15.01 -6.20
C GLU A 32 -7.05 14.91 -5.02
N LEU A 33 -7.51 13.70 -4.69
CA LEU A 33 -8.39 13.45 -3.55
C LEU A 33 -7.71 13.82 -2.22
N ARG A 34 -6.41 13.59 -2.08
CA ARG A 34 -5.64 14.04 -0.91
C ARG A 34 -5.53 15.56 -0.82
N LYS A 35 -5.41 16.25 -1.96
CA LYS A 35 -5.43 17.72 -2.02
C LYS A 35 -6.80 18.28 -1.64
N GLN A 36 -7.88 17.55 -1.92
CA GLN A 36 -9.24 17.87 -1.50
C GLN A 36 -9.52 17.57 0.00
N GLY A 37 -8.59 16.92 0.70
CA GLY A 37 -8.73 16.60 2.13
C GLY A 37 -9.43 15.28 2.43
N GLU A 38 -9.58 14.39 1.44
CA GLU A 38 -10.20 13.09 1.67
C GLU A 38 -9.41 12.22 2.66
N SER A 39 -10.17 11.43 3.42
CA SER A 39 -9.61 10.53 4.43
C SER A 39 -9.00 9.28 3.77
N PHE A 40 -7.86 8.83 4.29
CA PHE A 40 -7.23 7.60 3.80
C PHE A 40 -8.11 6.36 3.96
N LYS A 41 -9.08 6.37 4.88
CA LYS A 41 -10.01 5.26 5.10
C LYS A 41 -11.01 5.13 3.94
N ARG A 42 -11.54 6.24 3.42
CA ARG A 42 -12.42 6.23 2.22
C ARG A 42 -11.64 5.80 0.99
N LEU A 43 -10.44 6.36 0.78
CA LEU A 43 -9.55 5.98 -0.32
C LEU A 43 -9.19 4.49 -0.26
N SER A 44 -8.86 3.98 0.93
CA SER A 44 -8.53 2.57 1.15
C SER A 44 -9.68 1.64 0.75
N ASN A 45 -10.91 1.99 1.12
CA ASN A 45 -12.09 1.20 0.77
C ASN A 45 -12.44 1.29 -0.73
N GLN A 46 -12.26 2.45 -1.35
CA GLN A 46 -12.59 2.68 -2.76
C GLN A 46 -11.61 1.96 -3.71
N PHE A 47 -10.31 2.05 -3.41
CA PHE A 47 -9.27 1.42 -4.23
C PHE A 47 -8.96 -0.03 -3.80
N GLY A 48 -9.49 -0.48 -2.66
CA GLY A 48 -9.19 -1.81 -2.10
C GLY A 48 -7.72 -1.94 -1.65
N VAL A 49 -7.11 -0.83 -1.27
CA VAL A 49 -5.69 -0.73 -0.91
C VAL A 49 -5.55 -0.44 0.56
N ASN A 50 -4.59 -1.04 1.25
CA ASN A 50 -4.36 -0.72 2.66
C ASN A 50 -3.98 0.76 2.86
N VAL A 51 -4.52 1.36 3.93
CA VAL A 51 -4.18 2.72 4.39
C VAL A 51 -2.66 2.94 4.48
N SER A 52 -1.91 1.94 4.93
CA SER A 52 -0.45 2.00 5.02
C SER A 52 0.23 2.11 3.64
N GLY A 53 -0.30 1.45 2.61
CA GLY A 53 0.17 1.56 1.23
C GLY A 53 -0.07 2.96 0.68
N LEU A 54 -1.28 3.51 0.88
CA LEU A 54 -1.61 4.88 0.47
C LEU A 54 -0.71 5.92 1.16
N LYS A 55 -0.49 5.78 2.47
CA LYS A 55 0.39 6.68 3.23
C LYS A 55 1.82 6.64 2.71
N TYR A 56 2.30 5.47 2.28
CA TYR A 56 3.63 5.35 1.71
C TYR A 56 3.74 5.96 0.32
N MET A 57 2.72 5.77 -0.54
CA MET A 57 2.71 6.38 -1.87
C MET A 57 2.72 7.90 -1.80
N VAL A 58 1.92 8.48 -0.89
CA VAL A 58 1.90 9.93 -0.65
C VAL A 58 3.20 10.45 -0.05
N LYS A 59 3.99 9.60 0.60
CA LYS A 59 5.31 9.95 1.16
C LYS A 59 6.43 9.86 0.11
N LEU A 60 6.24 9.09 -0.96
CA LEU A 60 7.26 8.83 -1.97
C LEU A 60 7.27 9.82 -3.14
N ILE A 61 6.13 10.45 -3.43
CA ILE A 61 6.00 11.51 -4.42
C ILE A 61 6.13 12.84 -3.67
#